data_AF-A0A9P3EZU7-F1
#
_entry.id   AF-A0A9P3EZU7-F1
#
_cell.length_a   1.000
_cell.length_b   1.000
_cell.length_c   1.000
_cell.angle_alpha   90.00
_cell.angle_beta   90.00
_cell.angle_gamma   90.00
#
_symmetry.space_group_name_H-M   'P 1'
#
loop_
_entity.id
_entity.type
_entity.pdbx_description
1 polymer ?
#
loop_
_entity_poly.entity_id
_entity_poly.type
_entity_poly.pdbx_seq_one_letter_code
_entity_poly.pdbx_strand_id
1 'polypeptide(L)'
;MPGTDALRALRWLSRSSSGLLSGAEATTKRCLATPLSRSMATEAQPTTDFLTRESSTGPQPAWDTPAKATTYSFPSMEPLRIVEYPRNHLLMPLRKDILHRAVVYEGDMTRQGTASTKWRDDVHGSGRKLHAQKGTGRARVGDKKSPIRRGGGVAFGPHPRDFATSLPQKIYDQAWRIALSYRYKRGQLIIIDNEISIPEGATPHLVKEIFKVNCWGREFGRSTLITDQLNENLFETVREVGEHAKILDRKDVDVKDLLETGRLVIEKQALDRILAQHSRDLANEPATAVY
;
A
#
# COMPACT_ATOMS: atom_id res chain seq x y z
N MET A 1 -23.40 26.74 44.14
CA MET A 1 -24.22 27.65 43.31
C MET A 1 -23.86 27.41 41.85
N PRO A 2 -24.69 26.70 41.07
CA PRO A 2 -24.49 26.50 39.65
C PRO A 2 -25.30 27.52 38.83
N GLY A 3 -24.85 27.79 37.61
CA GLY A 3 -25.58 28.54 36.59
C GLY A 3 -24.67 29.47 35.81
N THR A 4 -24.34 29.13 34.56
CA THR A 4 -25.08 29.61 33.38
C THR A 4 -24.41 29.13 32.09
N ASP A 5 -25.27 28.60 31.23
CA ASP A 5 -25.18 28.31 29.79
C ASP A 5 -24.11 29.04 28.95
N ALA A 6 -23.53 28.31 28.00
CA ALA A 6 -23.73 28.63 26.58
C ALA A 6 -23.18 27.53 25.65
N LEU A 7 -24.12 26.97 24.90
CA LEU A 7 -23.99 26.11 23.74
C LEU A 7 -22.97 26.64 22.70
N ARG A 8 -22.12 25.75 22.16
CA ARG A 8 -21.74 25.78 20.74
C ARG A 8 -21.17 24.44 20.27
N ALA A 9 -22.06 23.62 19.73
CA ALA A 9 -21.73 22.57 18.77
C ALA A 9 -21.76 23.17 17.35
N LEU A 10 -20.80 22.80 16.50
CA LEU A 10 -20.81 22.95 15.04
C LEU A 10 -19.71 21.99 14.50
N ARG A 11 -20.01 20.70 14.37
CA ARG A 11 -20.54 19.99 13.19
C ARG A 11 -19.77 20.22 11.88
N TRP A 12 -19.31 19.07 11.39
CA TRP A 12 -18.66 18.77 10.14
C TRP A 12 -19.44 19.20 8.90
N LEU A 13 -18.72 19.47 7.81
CA LEU A 13 -19.27 19.58 6.46
C LEU A 13 -18.59 18.54 5.56
N SER A 14 -19.24 17.40 5.40
CA SER A 14 -19.11 16.57 4.20
C SER A 14 -19.94 17.21 3.08
N ARG A 15 -19.32 17.47 1.95
CA ARG A 15 -19.99 17.88 0.72
C ARG A 15 -20.30 16.63 -0.09
N SER A 16 -21.58 16.29 -0.25
CA SER A 16 -22.05 15.52 -1.40
C SER A 16 -23.16 16.29 -2.10
N SER A 17 -23.04 16.35 -3.42
CA SER A 17 -23.97 16.97 -4.35
C SER A 17 -24.88 15.89 -4.93
N SER A 18 -26.17 15.96 -4.66
CA SER A 18 -27.20 15.29 -5.45
C SER A 18 -28.54 15.96 -5.16
N GLY A 19 -28.94 16.88 -6.03
CA GLY A 19 -30.29 17.41 -6.06
C GLY A 19 -31.16 16.51 -6.92
N LEU A 20 -32.31 16.09 -6.39
CA LEU A 20 -33.46 15.62 -7.15
C LEU A 20 -34.72 16.18 -6.48
N LEU A 21 -35.40 17.06 -7.23
CA LEU A 21 -36.72 17.60 -6.96
C LEU A 21 -37.77 16.52 -7.24
N SER A 22 -38.69 16.30 -6.28
CA SER A 22 -39.93 15.57 -6.51
C SER A 22 -41.11 16.55 -6.58
N GLY A 23 -41.93 16.35 -7.62
CA GLY A 23 -43.39 16.47 -7.64
C GLY A 23 -44.07 17.80 -7.25
N ALA A 24 -44.75 18.41 -8.23
CA ALA A 24 -46.10 18.93 -8.01
C ALA A 24 -46.89 18.93 -9.33
N GLU A 25 -48.11 18.42 -9.24
CA GLU A 25 -49.12 18.25 -10.29
C GLU A 25 -49.67 19.58 -10.79
N ALA A 26 -49.94 19.71 -12.09
CA ALA A 26 -50.86 20.70 -12.60
C ALA A 26 -51.58 20.19 -13.84
N THR A 27 -52.87 19.95 -13.65
CA THR A 27 -53.89 19.53 -14.60
C THR A 27 -54.21 20.69 -15.55
N THR A 28 -54.28 20.45 -16.87
CA THR A 28 -55.17 21.26 -17.75
C THR A 28 -55.49 20.58 -19.09
N LYS A 29 -56.77 20.25 -19.21
CA LYS A 29 -57.66 20.30 -20.40
C LYS A 29 -57.25 19.58 -21.70
N ARG A 30 -57.98 18.47 -21.90
CA ARG A 30 -58.34 17.80 -23.17
C ARG A 30 -58.62 18.78 -24.32
N CYS A 31 -58.03 18.49 -25.47
CA CYS A 31 -58.67 18.64 -26.77
C CYS A 31 -58.67 17.27 -27.45
N LEU A 32 -59.86 16.77 -27.79
CA LEU A 32 -60.05 15.49 -28.48
C LEU A 32 -59.91 15.71 -29.99
N ALA A 33 -58.96 15.02 -30.60
CA ALA A 33 -59.00 14.68 -32.01
C ALA A 33 -58.55 13.21 -32.17
N THR A 34 -59.41 12.37 -32.74
CA THR A 34 -59.12 11.00 -33.17
C THR A 34 -59.18 10.93 -34.71
N PRO A 35 -58.74 9.84 -35.36
CA PRO A 35 -57.33 9.50 -35.56
C PRO A 35 -57.02 9.30 -37.06
N LEU A 36 -55.84 9.68 -37.54
CA LEU A 36 -55.34 9.19 -38.82
C LEU A 36 -54.30 8.12 -38.56
N SER A 37 -54.77 6.88 -38.71
CA SER A 37 -53.95 5.68 -38.82
C SER A 37 -52.98 5.82 -40.00
N ARG A 38 -51.68 5.69 -39.71
CA ARG A 38 -50.73 5.18 -40.68
C ARG A 38 -49.71 4.33 -39.96
N SER A 39 -50.06 3.04 -39.84
CA SER A 39 -49.12 1.94 -39.65
C SER A 39 -48.05 1.96 -40.74
N MET A 40 -46.85 1.47 -40.37
CA MET A 40 -45.68 1.09 -41.19
C MET A 40 -44.44 1.93 -40.88
N ALA A 41 -43.72 1.54 -39.81
CA ALA A 41 -42.26 1.61 -39.76
C ALA A 41 -41.74 0.75 -38.60
N THR A 42 -41.39 -0.49 -38.96
CA THR A 42 -40.45 -1.43 -38.34
C THR A 42 -39.73 -0.97 -37.06
N GLU A 43 -40.08 -1.57 -35.92
CA GLU A 43 -39.19 -1.66 -34.77
C GLU A 43 -38.01 -2.56 -35.13
N ALA A 44 -36.84 -1.98 -35.36
CA ALA A 44 -35.59 -2.72 -35.42
C ALA A 44 -35.16 -3.05 -33.98
N GLN A 45 -35.21 -4.32 -33.62
CA GLN A 45 -34.58 -4.82 -32.39
C GLN A 45 -33.08 -4.52 -32.46
N PRO A 46 -32.45 -3.97 -31.42
CA PRO A 46 -31.00 -3.96 -31.35
C PRO A 46 -30.56 -5.42 -31.20
N THR A 47 -30.09 -6.02 -32.28
CA THR A 47 -29.27 -7.22 -32.22
C THR A 47 -28.05 -6.87 -31.38
N THR A 48 -28.11 -7.25 -30.10
CA THR A 48 -26.93 -7.33 -29.25
C THR A 48 -26.07 -8.49 -29.74
N ASP A 49 -25.47 -8.32 -30.92
CA ASP A 49 -24.26 -9.03 -31.28
C ASP A 49 -23.14 -8.40 -30.44
N PHE A 50 -23.13 -8.74 -29.15
CA PHE A 50 -21.87 -8.78 -28.44
C PHE A 50 -21.07 -9.87 -29.16
N LEU A 51 -20.30 -9.44 -30.17
CA LEU A 51 -19.14 -10.18 -30.61
C LEU A 51 -18.36 -10.47 -29.34
N THR A 52 -18.48 -11.70 -28.86
CA THR A 52 -17.51 -12.35 -28.00
C THR A 52 -16.20 -12.10 -28.72
N ARG A 53 -15.43 -11.12 -28.24
CA ARG A 53 -14.08 -10.89 -28.73
C ARG A 53 -13.32 -12.10 -28.26
N GLU A 54 -13.35 -13.16 -29.06
CA GLU A 54 -12.49 -14.31 -28.90
C GLU A 54 -11.09 -13.73 -28.77
N SER A 55 -10.49 -13.98 -27.61
CA SER A 55 -9.10 -13.67 -27.33
C SER A 55 -8.29 -14.26 -28.47
N SER A 56 -7.73 -13.39 -29.32
CA SER A 56 -6.95 -13.75 -30.50
C SER A 56 -5.89 -14.77 -30.10
N THR A 57 -6.11 -16.04 -30.45
CA THR A 57 -5.13 -17.12 -30.26
C THR A 57 -4.17 -17.08 -31.46
N GLY A 58 -3.51 -15.93 -31.63
CA GLY A 58 -2.36 -15.82 -32.52
C GLY A 58 -1.07 -16.16 -31.74
N PRO A 59 -0.02 -16.64 -32.40
CA PRO A 59 1.28 -16.78 -31.76
C PRO A 59 1.71 -15.41 -31.21
N GLN A 60 1.89 -15.34 -29.88
CA GLN A 60 2.41 -14.15 -29.22
C GLN A 60 3.74 -13.75 -29.88
N PRO A 61 3.98 -12.45 -30.13
CA PRO A 61 5.25 -12.03 -30.69
C PRO A 61 6.40 -12.43 -29.75
N ALA A 62 7.57 -12.79 -30.30
CA ALA A 62 8.70 -13.33 -29.52
C ALA A 62 9.20 -12.41 -28.38
N TRP A 63 8.82 -11.14 -28.39
CA TRP A 63 9.13 -10.18 -27.33
C TRP A 63 8.09 -10.15 -26.19
N ASP A 64 6.93 -10.82 -26.30
CA ASP A 64 5.92 -10.89 -25.24
C ASP A 64 5.80 -12.29 -24.63
N THR A 65 6.94 -12.96 -24.45
CA THR A 65 6.96 -14.30 -23.85
C THR A 65 6.55 -14.23 -22.36
N PRO A 66 5.54 -14.99 -21.92
CA PRO A 66 5.12 -15.02 -20.53
C PRO A 66 6.17 -15.69 -19.63
N ALA A 67 6.18 -15.28 -18.37
CA ALA A 67 6.96 -15.89 -17.31
C ALA A 67 6.28 -17.20 -16.86
N LYS A 68 7.00 -18.33 -16.92
CA LYS A 68 6.52 -19.63 -16.46
C LYS A 68 6.98 -19.85 -15.02
N ALA A 69 6.05 -20.04 -14.09
CA ALA A 69 6.37 -20.28 -12.68
C ALA A 69 5.76 -21.61 -12.22
N THR A 70 6.58 -22.45 -11.60
CA THR A 70 6.12 -23.71 -11.01
C THR A 70 5.44 -23.42 -9.68
N THR A 71 4.26 -24.00 -9.46
CA THR A 71 3.57 -23.97 -8.17
C THR A 71 3.85 -25.24 -7.39
N TYR A 72 4.06 -25.08 -6.09
CA TYR A 72 4.38 -26.17 -5.17
C TYR A 72 3.21 -26.46 -4.23
N SER A 73 3.11 -27.71 -3.77
CA SER A 73 2.24 -28.08 -2.65
C SER A 73 2.95 -27.82 -1.32
N PHE A 74 2.28 -27.25 -0.32
CA PHE A 74 2.79 -27.14 1.04
C PHE A 74 2.08 -28.16 1.94
N PRO A 75 2.76 -28.90 2.82
CA PRO A 75 4.17 -28.78 3.24
C PRO A 75 5.18 -29.62 2.42
N SER A 76 4.73 -30.54 1.54
CA SER A 76 5.63 -31.51 0.87
C SER A 76 6.58 -30.91 -0.17
N MET A 77 6.32 -29.68 -0.64
CA MET A 77 7.09 -29.00 -1.69
C MET A 77 7.16 -29.75 -3.03
N GLU A 78 6.16 -30.57 -3.32
CA GLU A 78 6.03 -31.25 -4.61
C GLU A 78 5.57 -30.26 -5.70
N PRO A 79 6.19 -30.26 -6.89
CA PRO A 79 5.76 -29.41 -8.00
C PRO A 79 4.43 -29.93 -8.57
N LEU A 80 3.41 -29.07 -8.58
CA LEU A 80 2.06 -29.44 -9.03
C LEU A 80 1.82 -29.09 -10.49
N ARG A 81 1.97 -27.81 -10.84
CA ARG A 81 1.65 -27.28 -12.17
C ARG A 81 2.54 -26.10 -12.52
N ILE A 82 2.54 -25.76 -13.80
CA ILE A 82 3.19 -24.56 -14.33
C ILE A 82 2.10 -23.51 -14.57
N VAL A 83 2.27 -22.34 -13.98
CA VAL A 83 1.39 -21.17 -14.17
C VAL A 83 2.14 -20.13 -14.99
N GLU A 84 1.43 -19.50 -15.91
CA GLU A 84 1.98 -18.45 -16.77
C GLU A 84 1.54 -17.07 -16.29
N TYR A 85 2.50 -16.16 -16.17
CA TYR A 85 2.28 -14.75 -15.84
C TYR A 85 2.77 -13.87 -16.99
N PRO A 86 2.12 -12.72 -17.26
CA PRO A 86 2.59 -11.82 -18.31
C PRO A 86 3.99 -11.28 -18.01
N ARG A 87 4.74 -10.97 -19.06
CA ARG A 87 6.13 -10.47 -18.96
C ARG A 87 6.25 -9.25 -18.04
N ASN A 88 5.28 -8.36 -18.09
CA ASN A 88 5.25 -7.11 -17.33
C ASN A 88 5.10 -7.30 -15.82
N HIS A 89 4.76 -8.51 -15.35
CA HIS A 89 4.58 -8.81 -13.93
C HIS A 89 5.85 -9.38 -13.29
N LEU A 90 6.41 -10.45 -13.85
CA LEU A 90 7.53 -11.20 -13.23
C LEU A 90 8.85 -11.12 -14.01
N LEU A 91 8.89 -10.48 -15.18
CA LEU A 91 10.10 -10.37 -16.02
C LEU A 91 10.59 -8.94 -16.23
N MET A 92 10.16 -7.99 -15.40
CA MET A 92 10.60 -6.58 -15.48
C MET A 92 12.11 -6.43 -15.31
N PRO A 93 12.74 -5.46 -16.00
CA PRO A 93 14.15 -5.14 -15.81
C PRO A 93 14.40 -4.57 -14.39
N LEU A 94 15.56 -4.89 -13.82
CA LEU A 94 15.93 -4.38 -12.50
C LEU A 94 16.21 -2.88 -12.57
N ARG A 95 15.42 -2.09 -11.83
CA ARG A 95 15.54 -0.63 -11.72
C ARG A 95 15.72 -0.20 -10.27
N LYS A 96 16.97 -0.01 -9.86
CA LYS A 96 17.35 0.33 -8.47
C LYS A 96 16.83 1.71 -8.05
N ASP A 97 16.72 2.63 -8.99
CA ASP A 97 16.20 3.99 -8.81
C ASP A 97 14.74 3.97 -8.33
N ILE A 98 13.89 3.16 -8.96
CA ILE A 98 12.49 3.02 -8.59
C ILE A 98 12.33 2.32 -7.24
N LEU A 99 13.06 1.21 -7.04
CA LEU A 99 13.03 0.48 -5.77
C LEU A 99 13.47 1.36 -4.61
N HIS A 100 14.55 2.12 -4.78
CA HIS A 100 15.04 3.05 -3.75
C HIS A 100 13.97 4.10 -3.40
N ARG A 101 13.31 4.70 -4.40
CA ARG A 101 12.25 5.69 -4.15
C ARG A 101 11.07 5.09 -3.38
N ALA A 102 10.64 3.88 -3.73
CA ALA A 102 9.55 3.21 -3.03
C ALA A 102 9.90 2.89 -1.57
N VAL A 103 11.09 2.36 -1.31
CA VAL A 103 11.53 2.02 0.06
C VAL A 103 11.72 3.27 0.93
N VAL A 104 12.27 4.36 0.36
CA VAL A 104 12.40 5.64 1.09
C VAL A 104 11.01 6.21 1.40
N TYR A 105 10.10 6.19 0.43
CA TYR A 105 8.71 6.60 0.62
C TYR A 105 8.02 5.83 1.75
N GLU A 106 8.16 4.51 1.80
CA GLU A 106 7.63 3.66 2.89
C GLU A 106 8.24 4.04 4.26
N GLY A 107 9.55 4.27 4.30
CA GLY A 107 10.27 4.66 5.51
C GLY A 107 9.87 6.04 6.05
N ASP A 108 9.66 7.00 5.15
CA ASP A 108 9.20 8.35 5.48
C ASP A 108 7.77 8.35 6.02
N MET A 109 6.88 7.54 5.42
CA MET A 109 5.48 7.38 5.87
C MET A 109 5.35 6.70 7.23
N THR A 110 6.23 5.74 7.53
CA THR A 110 6.21 5.01 8.82
C THR A 110 6.72 5.87 9.99
N ARG A 111 7.42 6.99 9.69
CA ARG A 111 8.09 7.80 10.70
C ARG A 111 7.10 8.70 11.46
N GLN A 112 7.04 8.55 12.78
CA GLN A 112 6.14 9.33 13.64
C GLN A 112 6.49 10.82 13.81
N GLY A 113 7.79 11.16 13.80
CA GLY A 113 8.22 12.55 13.86
C GLY A 113 7.87 13.33 15.15
N THR A 114 7.82 12.68 16.32
CA THR A 114 7.38 13.29 17.60
C THR A 114 8.48 14.01 18.39
N ALA A 115 9.71 14.06 17.88
CA ALA A 115 10.82 14.70 18.56
C ALA A 115 10.55 16.20 18.75
N SER A 116 10.60 16.67 19.99
CA SER A 116 10.34 18.06 20.34
C SER A 116 11.38 18.58 21.32
N THR A 117 11.85 19.80 21.05
CA THR A 117 12.68 20.57 21.97
C THR A 117 11.97 21.85 22.35
N LYS A 118 12.38 22.46 23.46
CA LYS A 118 11.81 23.73 23.92
C LYS A 118 12.57 24.89 23.29
N TRP A 119 11.83 25.81 22.65
CA TRP A 119 12.40 27.10 22.26
C TRP A 119 12.70 27.91 23.52
N ARG A 120 13.48 28.99 23.37
CA ARG A 120 13.70 29.97 24.45
C ARG A 120 12.40 30.50 25.08
N ASP A 121 11.32 30.53 24.31
CA ASP A 121 10.05 31.06 24.77
C ASP A 121 9.26 30.03 25.60
N ASP A 122 9.41 28.73 25.29
CA ASP A 122 8.76 27.60 25.99
C ASP A 122 9.49 27.18 27.29
N VAL A 123 10.75 27.55 27.43
CA VAL A 123 11.53 27.23 28.64
C VAL A 123 10.98 27.99 29.84
N HIS A 124 10.83 27.30 30.97
CA HIS A 124 10.41 27.92 32.22
C HIS A 124 11.50 28.85 32.76
N GLY A 125 11.17 30.14 32.93
CA GLY A 125 12.10 31.13 33.48
C GLY A 125 11.64 32.56 33.26
N SER A 126 12.27 33.50 33.98
CA SER A 126 11.96 34.92 33.85
C SER A 126 12.46 35.48 32.50
N GLY A 127 11.57 36.20 31.80
CA GLY A 127 11.90 37.02 30.63
C GLY A 127 12.56 38.37 30.98
N ARG A 128 12.76 38.66 32.27
CA ARG A 128 13.41 39.89 32.72
C ARG A 128 14.89 39.88 32.33
N LYS A 129 15.37 41.04 31.89
CA LYS A 129 16.79 41.27 31.64
C LYS A 129 17.61 41.04 32.91
N LEU A 130 18.69 40.27 32.81
CA LEU A 130 19.47 39.82 33.96
C LEU A 130 20.24 40.95 34.65
N HIS A 131 20.80 41.88 33.87
CA HIS A 131 21.55 43.03 34.38
C HIS A 131 21.47 44.22 33.42
N ALA A 132 21.86 45.40 33.91
CA ALA A 132 21.80 46.64 33.14
C ALA A 132 22.62 46.55 31.83
N GLN A 133 22.24 47.34 30.82
CA GLN A 133 22.87 47.31 29.48
C GLN A 133 24.35 47.69 29.50
N LYS A 134 24.77 48.50 30.48
CA LYS A 134 26.12 49.04 30.67
C LYS A 134 26.44 49.10 32.17
N GLY A 135 27.72 49.27 32.52
CA GLY A 135 28.17 49.47 33.90
C GLY A 135 28.56 48.19 34.67
N THR A 136 28.37 47.00 34.10
CA THR A 136 28.66 45.72 34.80
C THR A 136 30.01 45.09 34.47
N GLY A 137 30.74 45.58 33.45
CA GLY A 137 32.00 44.98 32.98
C GLY A 137 31.88 43.58 32.36
N ARG A 138 30.66 43.04 32.22
CA ARG A 138 30.37 41.71 31.65
C ARG A 138 29.76 41.84 30.25
N ALA A 139 29.75 40.75 29.49
CA ALA A 139 29.02 40.67 28.22
C ALA A 139 27.55 41.10 28.40
N ARG A 140 26.98 41.73 27.37
CA ARG A 140 25.57 42.14 27.35
C ARG A 140 24.67 40.90 27.29
N VAL A 141 23.65 40.84 28.14
CA VAL A 141 22.72 39.70 28.17
C VAL A 141 21.29 40.20 28.23
N GLY A 142 20.40 39.47 27.55
CA GLY A 142 18.95 39.60 27.67
C GLY A 142 18.42 38.81 28.87
N ASP A 143 17.51 37.89 28.58
CA ASP A 143 16.81 37.05 29.55
C ASP A 143 17.58 35.77 29.89
N LYS A 144 17.08 35.03 30.89
CA LYS A 144 17.74 33.79 31.34
C LYS A 144 17.62 32.65 30.34
N LYS A 145 16.60 32.64 29.48
CA LYS A 145 16.21 31.51 28.64
C LYS A 145 16.96 31.46 27.30
N SER A 146 17.90 32.39 27.09
CA SER A 146 18.76 32.45 25.90
C SER A 146 19.52 31.13 25.68
N PRO A 147 19.59 30.62 24.43
CA PRO A 147 20.28 29.37 24.08
C PRO A 147 21.78 29.37 24.40
N ILE A 148 22.40 30.54 24.52
CA ILE A 148 23.82 30.69 24.88
C ILE A 148 24.06 30.30 26.35
N ARG A 149 23.00 30.34 27.19
CA ARG A 149 23.11 30.10 28.63
C ARG A 149 22.74 28.67 28.98
N ARG A 150 23.32 28.18 30.09
CA ARG A 150 22.94 26.90 30.69
C ARG A 150 21.47 26.93 31.11
N GLY A 151 20.72 25.89 30.71
CA GLY A 151 19.27 25.81 30.95
C GLY A 151 18.44 26.75 30.07
N GLY A 152 19.02 27.35 29.03
CA GLY A 152 18.28 28.04 27.98
C GLY A 152 17.62 27.08 26.99
N GLY A 153 16.76 27.61 26.11
CA GLY A 153 16.12 26.83 25.05
C GLY A 153 17.09 26.43 23.94
N VAL A 154 16.70 25.49 23.09
CA VAL A 154 17.49 25.10 21.90
C VAL A 154 17.09 25.99 20.73
N ALA A 155 18.06 26.53 19.98
CA ALA A 155 17.79 27.46 18.88
C ALA A 155 17.28 26.75 17.61
N PHE A 156 17.97 25.70 17.16
CA PHE A 156 17.61 24.90 15.98
C PHE A 156 17.45 23.44 16.38
N GLY A 157 16.53 23.19 17.31
CA GLY A 157 16.22 21.84 17.76
C GLY A 157 15.15 21.17 16.90
N PRO A 158 14.95 19.86 17.03
CA PRO A 158 13.84 19.17 16.39
C PRO A 158 12.51 19.64 16.99
N HIS A 159 11.51 19.72 16.11
CA HIS A 159 10.11 19.93 16.46
C HIS A 159 9.24 18.88 15.78
N PRO A 160 8.06 18.58 16.35
CA PRO A 160 7.15 17.63 15.76
C PRO A 160 6.78 18.07 14.34
N ARG A 161 7.00 17.18 13.37
CA ARG A 161 6.73 17.45 11.96
C ARG A 161 6.39 16.17 11.23
N ASP A 162 5.64 16.32 10.16
CA ASP A 162 5.39 15.24 9.23
C ASP A 162 6.65 15.02 8.36
N PHE A 163 7.02 13.76 8.21
CA PHE A 163 8.14 13.32 7.37
C PHE A 163 7.68 12.69 6.06
N ALA A 164 6.38 12.46 5.89
CA ALA A 164 5.80 11.83 4.72
C ALA A 164 6.22 12.54 3.42
N THR A 165 6.74 11.76 2.47
CA THR A 165 7.04 12.19 1.11
C THR A 165 5.97 11.66 0.16
N SER A 166 5.74 12.32 -0.99
CA SER A 166 4.76 11.85 -1.97
C SER A 166 5.42 11.06 -3.10
N LEU A 167 4.79 9.95 -3.50
CA LEU A 167 5.23 9.13 -4.63
C LEU A 167 4.03 8.85 -5.57
N PRO A 168 4.15 9.06 -6.89
CA PRO A 168 3.10 8.70 -7.83
C PRO A 168 2.76 7.21 -7.74
N GLN A 169 1.47 6.87 -7.65
CA GLN A 169 1.00 5.49 -7.48
C GLN A 169 1.54 4.55 -8.58
N LYS A 170 1.63 5.02 -9.82
CA LYS A 170 2.19 4.23 -10.94
C LYS A 170 3.65 3.83 -10.71
N ILE A 171 4.46 4.69 -10.10
CA ILE A 171 5.87 4.40 -9.78
C ILE A 171 5.94 3.38 -8.64
N TYR A 172 5.05 3.50 -7.65
CA TYR A 172 4.95 2.54 -6.57
C TYR A 172 4.53 1.14 -7.05
N ASP A 173 3.49 1.06 -7.89
CA ASP A 173 3.03 -0.19 -8.50
C ASP A 173 4.12 -0.82 -9.39
N GLN A 174 4.89 0.01 -10.12
CA GLN A 174 6.04 -0.46 -10.87
C GLN A 174 7.14 -1.03 -9.95
N ALA A 175 7.38 -0.42 -8.78
CA ALA A 175 8.37 -0.89 -7.81
C ALA A 175 8.04 -2.30 -7.29
N TRP A 176 6.76 -2.55 -6.98
CA TRP A 176 6.25 -3.87 -6.60
C TRP A 176 6.60 -4.94 -7.61
N ARG A 177 6.29 -4.70 -8.89
CA ARG A 177 6.56 -5.68 -9.95
C ARG A 177 8.04 -5.85 -10.23
N ILE A 178 8.85 -4.78 -10.12
CA ILE A 178 10.31 -4.90 -10.22
C ILE A 178 10.87 -5.76 -9.07
N ALA A 179 10.38 -5.58 -7.84
CA ALA A 179 10.82 -6.37 -6.68
C ALA A 179 10.47 -7.85 -6.84
N LEU A 180 9.23 -8.16 -7.24
CA LEU A 180 8.80 -9.54 -7.52
C LEU A 180 9.56 -10.15 -8.69
N SER A 181 9.79 -9.38 -9.77
CA SER A 181 10.58 -9.82 -10.93
C SER A 181 12.03 -10.13 -10.54
N TYR A 182 12.61 -9.33 -9.64
CA TYR A 182 13.95 -9.58 -9.11
C TYR A 182 14.03 -10.89 -8.34
N ARG A 183 13.03 -11.19 -7.50
CA ARG A 183 12.95 -12.48 -6.78
C ARG A 183 12.73 -13.66 -7.70
N TYR A 184 11.84 -13.51 -8.68
CA TYR A 184 11.57 -14.53 -9.69
C TYR A 184 12.83 -14.88 -10.48
N LYS A 185 13.55 -13.88 -11.02
CA LYS A 185 14.80 -14.10 -11.79
C LYS A 185 15.91 -14.77 -11.00
N ARG A 186 15.91 -14.64 -9.67
CA ARG A 186 16.88 -15.29 -8.77
C ARG A 186 16.42 -16.66 -8.27
N GLY A 187 15.24 -17.14 -8.65
CA GLY A 187 14.66 -18.37 -8.10
C GLY A 187 14.33 -18.28 -6.60
N GLN A 188 14.15 -17.06 -6.09
CA GLN A 188 13.85 -16.79 -4.67
C GLN A 188 12.35 -16.65 -4.41
N LEU A 189 11.55 -16.55 -5.46
CA LEU A 189 10.09 -16.52 -5.42
C LEU A 189 9.56 -17.95 -5.51
N ILE A 190 8.93 -18.43 -4.44
CA ILE A 190 8.34 -19.76 -4.33
C ILE A 190 6.83 -19.57 -4.25
N ILE A 191 6.11 -20.12 -5.23
CA ILE A 191 4.65 -20.00 -5.32
C ILE A 191 4.02 -21.27 -4.81
N ILE A 192 3.15 -21.17 -3.83
CA ILE A 192 2.39 -22.30 -3.28
C ILE A 192 0.99 -22.28 -3.88
N ASP A 193 0.52 -23.41 -4.40
CA ASP A 193 -0.82 -23.49 -5.02
C ASP A 193 -1.95 -23.52 -3.98
N ASN A 194 -1.69 -24.19 -2.87
CA ASN A 194 -2.61 -24.37 -1.74
C ASN A 194 -2.41 -23.27 -0.69
N GLU A 195 -3.36 -23.19 0.25
CA GLU A 195 -3.19 -22.38 1.46
C GLU A 195 -2.05 -22.94 2.31
N ILE A 196 -1.24 -22.05 2.88
CA ILE A 196 -0.17 -22.40 3.81
C ILE A 196 -0.84 -22.78 5.13
N SER A 197 -1.30 -24.02 5.23
CA SER A 197 -1.84 -24.57 6.46
C SER A 197 -0.83 -25.53 7.09
N ILE A 198 -0.81 -25.52 8.41
CA ILE A 198 -0.07 -26.49 9.20
C ILE A 198 -1.13 -27.34 9.92
N PRO A 199 -0.99 -28.68 9.98
CA PRO A 199 -1.96 -29.54 10.67
C PRO A 199 -2.21 -29.10 12.12
N GLU A 200 -3.45 -29.26 12.57
CA GLU A 200 -3.87 -28.93 13.94
C GLU A 200 -3.00 -29.68 14.96
N GLY A 201 -2.35 -28.93 15.87
CA GLY A 201 -1.42 -29.48 16.87
C GLY A 201 0.06 -29.46 16.46
N ALA A 202 0.39 -28.89 15.30
CA ALA A 202 1.78 -28.77 14.89
C ALA A 202 2.58 -27.89 15.85
N THR A 203 3.63 -28.52 16.38
CA THR A 203 4.59 -27.86 17.25
C THR A 203 5.49 -26.93 16.43
N PRO A 204 6.06 -25.88 17.05
CA PRO A 204 7.09 -25.04 16.41
C PRO A 204 8.29 -25.86 15.89
N HIS A 205 8.44 -27.11 16.32
CA HIS A 205 9.42 -28.04 15.80
C HIS A 205 9.17 -28.42 14.34
N LEU A 206 7.93 -28.70 13.94
CA LEU A 206 7.59 -29.08 12.56
C LEU A 206 7.93 -27.94 11.58
N VAL A 207 7.61 -26.70 11.95
CA VAL A 207 7.95 -25.51 11.15
C VAL A 207 9.46 -25.35 10.99
N LYS A 208 10.23 -25.58 12.07
CA LYS A 208 11.69 -25.59 12.03
C LYS A 208 12.24 -26.68 11.11
N GLU A 209 11.66 -27.87 11.15
CA GLU A 209 12.05 -28.99 10.29
C GLU A 209 11.78 -28.69 8.83
N ILE A 210 10.58 -28.18 8.49
CA ILE A 210 10.23 -27.76 7.12
C ILE A 210 11.25 -26.71 6.62
N PHE A 211 11.57 -25.71 7.45
CA PHE A 211 12.55 -24.70 7.06
C PHE A 211 13.97 -25.25 6.95
N LYS A 212 14.34 -26.27 7.73
CA LYS A 212 15.65 -26.92 7.62
C LYS A 212 15.75 -27.75 6.35
N VAL A 213 14.75 -28.58 6.05
CA VAL A 213 14.68 -29.44 4.87
C VAL A 213 14.73 -28.61 3.59
N ASN A 214 13.99 -27.50 3.54
CA ASN A 214 13.93 -26.64 2.36
C ASN A 214 15.06 -25.59 2.31
N CYS A 215 16.00 -25.62 3.26
CA CYS A 215 17.07 -24.63 3.41
C CYS A 215 16.56 -23.18 3.58
N TRP A 216 15.37 -22.98 4.11
CA TRP A 216 14.69 -21.68 4.33
C TRP A 216 15.03 -21.01 5.67
N GLY A 217 15.80 -21.71 6.51
CA GLY A 217 16.23 -21.23 7.81
C GLY A 217 17.25 -20.09 7.78
N ARG A 218 17.70 -19.72 8.99
CA ARG A 218 18.57 -18.56 9.25
C ARG A 218 19.92 -18.63 8.52
N GLU A 219 20.43 -19.83 8.31
CA GLU A 219 21.72 -20.09 7.65
C GLU A 219 21.76 -19.55 6.21
N PHE A 220 20.60 -19.48 5.55
CA PHE A 220 20.46 -19.01 4.17
C PHE A 220 19.75 -17.64 4.08
N GLY A 221 19.81 -16.87 5.17
CA GLY A 221 19.10 -15.60 5.32
C GLY A 221 17.89 -15.75 6.23
N ARG A 222 16.70 -15.50 5.71
CA ARG A 222 15.38 -15.71 6.35
C ARG A 222 14.36 -15.94 5.25
N SER A 223 13.16 -16.40 5.59
CA SER A 223 12.07 -16.54 4.61
C SER A 223 10.85 -15.72 5.00
N THR A 224 10.23 -15.04 4.05
CA THR A 224 8.93 -14.38 4.26
C THR A 224 7.83 -15.27 3.71
N LEU A 225 6.86 -15.64 4.55
CA LEU A 225 5.61 -16.28 4.17
C LEU A 225 4.54 -15.19 3.96
N ILE A 226 3.84 -15.23 2.83
CA ILE A 226 2.73 -14.32 2.53
C ILE A 226 1.47 -15.15 2.27
N THR A 227 0.47 -14.97 3.12
CA THR A 227 -0.84 -15.62 3.03
C THR A 227 -1.89 -14.67 2.46
N ASP A 228 -2.93 -15.22 1.84
CA ASP A 228 -4.10 -14.43 1.40
C ASP A 228 -5.14 -14.28 2.50
N GLN A 229 -5.26 -15.31 3.36
CA GLN A 229 -6.15 -15.31 4.52
C GLN A 229 -5.35 -15.34 5.81
N LEU A 230 -5.94 -14.80 6.88
CA LEU A 230 -5.34 -14.81 8.20
C LEU A 230 -5.64 -16.16 8.88
N ASN A 231 -4.59 -16.93 9.14
CA ASN A 231 -4.67 -18.13 9.97
C ASN A 231 -3.90 -17.88 11.29
N GLU A 232 -4.63 -17.62 12.38
CA GLU A 232 -4.02 -17.21 13.66
C GLU A 232 -3.00 -18.22 14.18
N ASN A 233 -3.33 -19.52 14.12
CA ASN A 233 -2.44 -20.60 14.58
C ASN A 233 -1.11 -20.60 13.82
N LEU A 234 -1.15 -20.38 12.50
CA LEU A 234 0.05 -20.27 11.66
C LEU A 234 0.85 -19.02 12.05
N PHE A 235 0.19 -17.89 12.27
CA PHE A 235 0.88 -16.65 12.63
C PHE A 235 1.58 -16.76 13.99
N GLU A 236 0.94 -17.35 14.99
CA GLU A 236 1.52 -17.58 16.31
C GLU A 236 2.73 -18.53 16.23
N THR A 237 2.56 -19.70 15.61
CA THR A 237 3.64 -20.69 15.47
C THR A 237 4.84 -20.15 14.70
N VAL A 238 4.63 -19.39 13.61
CA VAL A 238 5.74 -18.80 12.85
C VAL A 238 6.41 -17.65 13.63
N ARG A 239 5.65 -16.87 14.41
CA ARG A 239 6.21 -15.81 15.28
C ARG A 239 7.11 -16.39 16.37
N GLU A 240 6.75 -17.53 16.97
CA GLU A 240 7.62 -18.26 17.90
C GLU A 240 8.94 -18.69 17.25
N VAL A 241 8.91 -19.03 15.96
CA VAL A 241 10.07 -19.44 15.14
C VAL A 241 10.69 -18.24 14.40
N GLY A 242 10.43 -17.01 14.85
CA GLY A 242 10.70 -15.76 14.13
C GLY A 242 12.15 -15.52 13.68
N GLU A 243 13.13 -16.25 14.23
CA GLU A 243 14.52 -16.26 13.77
C GLU A 243 14.67 -16.75 12.32
N HIS A 244 13.86 -17.72 11.90
CA HIS A 244 13.95 -18.34 10.58
C HIS A 244 13.04 -17.68 9.55
N ALA A 245 11.84 -17.28 9.97
CA ALA A 245 10.84 -16.76 9.06
C ALA A 245 10.07 -15.56 9.62
N LYS A 246 9.51 -14.78 8.70
CA LYS A 246 8.53 -13.73 8.96
C LYS A 246 7.25 -14.13 8.24
N ILE A 247 6.09 -13.90 8.85
CA ILE A 247 4.79 -14.10 8.22
C ILE A 247 4.06 -12.78 8.12
N LEU A 248 3.44 -12.53 6.98
CA LEU A 248 2.69 -11.32 6.67
C LEU A 248 1.38 -11.71 5.97
N ASP A 249 0.30 -11.01 6.31
CA ASP A 249 -0.92 -11.02 5.49
C ASP A 249 -0.64 -10.19 4.23
N ARG A 250 -1.25 -10.57 3.10
CA ARG A 250 -1.15 -9.87 1.81
C ARG A 250 -1.32 -8.35 1.92
N LYS A 251 -2.17 -7.88 2.83
CA LYS A 251 -2.48 -6.45 3.02
C LYS A 251 -1.39 -5.68 3.74
N ASP A 252 -0.58 -6.36 4.56
CA ASP A 252 0.45 -5.77 5.40
C ASP A 252 1.85 -5.89 4.77
N VAL A 253 1.94 -6.32 3.52
CA VAL A 253 3.21 -6.43 2.80
C VAL A 253 3.59 -5.10 2.18
N ASP A 254 4.85 -4.69 2.36
CA ASP A 254 5.46 -3.55 1.69
C ASP A 254 6.53 -3.98 0.66
N VAL A 255 6.96 -3.06 -0.22
CA VAL A 255 8.08 -3.30 -1.15
C VAL A 255 9.37 -3.62 -0.38
N LYS A 256 9.57 -2.97 0.77
CA LYS A 256 10.67 -3.27 1.68
C LYS A 256 10.66 -4.74 2.14
N ASP A 257 9.51 -5.29 2.50
CA ASP A 257 9.40 -6.67 3.00
C ASP A 257 9.74 -7.70 1.92
N LEU A 258 9.39 -7.42 0.66
CA LEU A 258 9.77 -8.24 -0.48
C LEU A 258 11.29 -8.31 -0.67
N LEU A 259 12.04 -7.33 -0.18
CA LEU A 259 13.50 -7.18 -0.37
C LEU A 259 14.33 -7.55 0.88
N GLU A 260 13.71 -7.62 2.06
CA GLU A 260 14.41 -7.84 3.33
C GLU A 260 14.98 -9.27 3.47
N THR A 261 14.17 -10.29 3.16
CA THR A 261 14.52 -11.69 3.44
C THR A 261 15.25 -12.37 2.27
N GLY A 262 15.71 -13.61 2.48
CA GLY A 262 16.41 -14.38 1.46
C GLY A 262 15.45 -14.96 0.41
N ARG A 263 14.34 -15.54 0.87
CA ARG A 263 13.32 -16.18 0.03
C ARG A 263 11.94 -15.66 0.34
N LEU A 264 11.11 -15.64 -0.69
CA LEU A 264 9.72 -15.21 -0.61
C LEU A 264 8.82 -16.38 -0.98
N VAL A 265 8.05 -16.84 -0.02
CA VAL A 265 7.10 -17.93 -0.15
C VAL A 265 5.72 -17.32 -0.12
N ILE A 266 4.99 -17.39 -1.23
CA ILE A 266 3.71 -16.72 -1.38
C ILE A 266 2.66 -17.70 -1.89
N GLU A 267 1.46 -17.62 -1.34
CA GLU A 267 0.30 -18.30 -1.90
C GLU A 267 -0.03 -17.73 -3.28
N LYS A 268 -0.39 -18.61 -4.22
CA LYS A 268 -0.76 -18.21 -5.58
C LYS A 268 -1.88 -17.16 -5.57
N GLN A 269 -2.91 -17.38 -4.76
CA GLN A 269 -4.04 -16.45 -4.62
C GLN A 269 -3.58 -15.07 -4.11
N ALA A 270 -2.65 -15.04 -3.16
CA ALA A 270 -2.09 -13.81 -2.64
C ALA A 270 -1.29 -13.06 -3.72
N LEU A 271 -0.45 -13.79 -4.46
CA LEU A 271 0.34 -13.22 -5.56
C LEU A 271 -0.55 -12.62 -6.65
N ASP A 272 -1.58 -13.35 -7.10
CA ASP A 272 -2.52 -12.90 -8.13
C ASP A 272 -3.20 -11.59 -7.71
N ARG A 273 -3.63 -11.49 -6.45
CA ARG A 273 -4.28 -10.28 -5.91
C ARG A 273 -3.30 -9.10 -5.76
N ILE A 274 -2.06 -9.34 -5.31
CA ILE A 274 -1.01 -8.29 -5.27
C ILE A 274 -0.75 -7.76 -6.68
N LEU A 275 -0.57 -8.66 -7.66
CA LEU A 275 -0.31 -8.26 -9.04
C LEU A 275 -1.49 -7.49 -9.63
N ALA A 276 -2.73 -7.92 -9.37
CA ALA A 276 -3.93 -7.20 -9.80
C ALA A 276 -4.00 -5.78 -9.21
N GLN A 277 -3.71 -5.65 -7.90
CA GLN A 277 -3.72 -4.36 -7.20
C GLN A 277 -2.64 -3.38 -7.72
N HIS A 278 -1.47 -3.90 -8.07
CA HIS A 278 -0.30 -3.14 -8.53
C HIS A 278 -0.12 -3.17 -10.05
N SER A 279 -1.20 -3.07 -10.81
CA SER A 279 -1.21 -3.08 -12.28
C SER A 279 -1.67 -1.77 -12.93
N ARG A 280 -1.83 -0.68 -12.15
CA ARG A 280 -2.41 0.59 -12.65
C ARG A 280 -1.63 1.28 -13.75
N ASP A 281 -0.33 1.07 -13.82
CA ASP A 281 0.50 1.61 -14.90
C ASP A 281 0.34 0.82 -16.21
N LEU A 282 -0.16 -0.42 -16.18
CA LEU A 282 -0.47 -1.23 -17.36
C LEU A 282 -1.88 -0.95 -17.90
N ALA A 283 -2.84 -0.67 -17.02
CA ALA A 283 -4.26 -0.53 -17.39
C ALA A 283 -4.63 0.80 -18.08
N ASN A 284 -3.71 1.77 -18.17
CA ASN A 284 -4.00 3.07 -18.77
C ASN A 284 -3.56 3.09 -20.23
N GLU A 285 -4.50 3.32 -21.15
CA GLU A 285 -4.17 3.76 -22.50
C GLU A 285 -3.35 5.06 -22.41
N PRO A 286 -2.29 5.24 -23.23
CA PRO A 286 -1.59 6.50 -23.31
C PRO A 286 -2.59 7.59 -23.71
N ALA A 287 -2.48 8.79 -23.12
CA ALA A 287 -3.33 9.91 -23.52
C ALA A 287 -3.17 10.14 -25.03
N THR A 288 -4.22 9.86 -25.79
CA THR A 288 -4.25 10.10 -27.23
C THR A 288 -4.16 11.60 -27.44
N ALA A 289 -3.08 12.08 -28.06
CA ALA A 289 -2.98 13.48 -28.45
C ALA A 289 -4.05 13.76 -29.49
N VAL A 290 -5.08 14.52 -29.09
CA VAL A 290 -6.04 15.10 -30.04
C VAL A 290 -5.33 16.29 -30.68
N TYR A 291 -4.81 16.09 -31.89
CA TYR A 291 -4.32 17.17 -32.75
C TYR A 291 -5.47 17.83 -33.49
#